data_AF-A0A815DKJ4-F1
#
_entry.id   AF-A0A815DKJ4-F1
#
_cell.length_a   1.000
_cell.length_b   1.000
_cell.length_c   1.000
_cell.angle_alpha   90.00
_cell.angle_beta   90.00
_cell.angle_gamma   90.00
#
_symmetry.space_group_name_H-M   'P 1'
#
loop_
_entity.id
_entity.type
_entity.pdbx_description
1 polymer ?
#
loop_
_entity_poly.entity_id
_entity_poly.type
_entity_poly.pdbx_seq_one_letter_code
_entity_poly.pdbx_strand_id
1 'polypeptide(L)'
;MSTKNLLKHIKVLTFDVHNVLLTVKNGAPNQYARLARQHLGIQSIDESLLRSNFVQAFRTLNTTHPGYGVNTNISSRQWWTLLIEYTF
;
A
#
# COMPACT_ATOMS: atom_id res chain seq x y z
N MET A 1 24.72 -30.02 12.72
CA MET A 1 24.57 -29.10 13.88
C MET A 1 23.08 -28.93 14.15
N SER A 2 22.57 -29.22 15.35
CA SER A 2 21.12 -29.19 15.63
C SER A 2 20.60 -27.74 15.65
N THR A 3 19.49 -27.47 14.98
CA THR A 3 18.79 -26.17 14.88
C THR A 3 18.54 -25.53 16.25
N LYS A 4 18.39 -26.35 17.30
CA LYS A 4 18.22 -25.89 18.70
C LYS A 4 19.42 -25.12 19.25
N ASN A 5 20.64 -25.38 18.77
CA ASN A 5 21.83 -24.63 19.23
C ASN A 5 21.98 -23.27 18.54
N LEU A 6 21.36 -23.07 17.37
CA LEU A 6 21.43 -21.82 16.61
C LEU A 6 20.60 -20.70 17.28
N LEU A 7 19.44 -21.06 17.84
CA LEU A 7 18.50 -20.11 18.44
C LEU A 7 18.92 -19.64 19.85
N LYS A 8 19.82 -20.38 20.54
CA LYS A 8 20.24 -20.08 21.92
C LYS A 8 20.87 -18.69 22.11
N HIS A 9 21.37 -18.07 21.05
CA HIS A 9 22.09 -16.79 21.11
C HIS A 9 21.31 -15.61 20.49
N ILE A 10 20.13 -15.85 19.91
CA ILE A 10 19.30 -14.77 19.37
C ILE A 10 18.67 -14.01 20.54
N LYS A 11 18.89 -12.68 20.59
CA LYS A 11 18.37 -11.80 21.64
C LYS A 11 17.14 -11.01 21.20
N VAL A 12 17.05 -10.67 19.92
CA VAL A 12 15.94 -9.92 19.33
C VAL A 12 15.64 -10.51 17.95
N LEU A 13 14.35 -10.64 17.65
CA LEU A 13 13.86 -11.00 16.33
C LEU A 13 12.83 -9.95 15.90
N THR A 14 13.11 -9.24 14.82
CA THR A 14 12.21 -8.24 14.25
C THR A 14 11.49 -8.82 13.04
N PHE A 15 10.21 -8.49 12.90
CA PHE A 15 9.40 -8.89 11.76
C PHE A 15 8.87 -7.66 11.05
N ASP A 16 8.91 -7.69 9.72
CA ASP A 16 7.99 -6.88 8.94
C ASP A 16 6.58 -7.47 9.06
N VAL A 17 5.55 -6.66 8.86
CA VAL A 17 4.15 -7.09 9.00
C VAL A 17 3.62 -7.69 7.69
N HIS A 18 4.00 -7.13 6.54
CA HIS A 18 3.39 -7.44 5.25
C HIS A 18 3.86 -8.79 4.70
N ASN A 19 2.92 -9.70 4.44
CA ASN A 19 3.15 -11.08 3.98
C ASN A 19 4.04 -11.93 4.90
N VAL A 20 4.24 -11.48 6.13
CA VAL A 20 4.91 -12.24 7.21
C VAL A 20 3.89 -12.50 8.32
N LEU A 21 3.28 -11.43 8.84
CA LEU A 21 2.27 -11.52 9.90
C LEU A 21 0.85 -11.34 9.35
N LEU A 22 0.68 -10.46 8.35
CA LEU A 22 -0.62 -10.12 7.78
C LEU A 22 -0.56 -10.10 6.24
N THR A 23 -1.65 -10.56 5.62
CA THR A 23 -1.84 -10.51 4.16
C THR A 23 -3.07 -9.69 3.81
N VAL A 24 -2.92 -8.80 2.83
CA VAL A 24 -4.02 -7.98 2.31
C VAL A 24 -4.90 -8.86 1.42
N LYS A 25 -6.17 -9.09 1.82
CA LYS A 25 -7.12 -9.91 1.05
C LYS A 25 -7.49 -9.30 -0.31
N ASN A 26 -7.59 -7.97 -0.39
CA ASN A 26 -7.92 -7.23 -1.59
C ASN A 26 -7.10 -5.94 -1.64
N GLY A 27 -6.40 -5.69 -2.75
CA GLY A 27 -5.60 -4.48 -2.95
C GLY A 27 -6.44 -3.20 -2.84
N ALA A 28 -5.79 -2.07 -2.57
CA ALA A 28 -6.46 -0.78 -2.40
C ALA A 28 -7.39 -0.40 -3.57
N PRO A 29 -7.03 -0.59 -4.87
CA PRO A 29 -7.92 -0.30 -5.99
C PRO A 29 -9.27 -1.05 -5.93
N ASN A 30 -9.24 -2.34 -5.56
CA ASN A 30 -10.46 -3.13 -5.41
C ASN A 30 -11.36 -2.58 -4.30
N GLN A 31 -10.75 -2.06 -3.22
CA GLN A 31 -11.50 -1.43 -2.14
C GLN A 31 -12.10 -0.10 -2.59
N TYR A 32 -11.39 0.69 -3.40
CA TYR A 32 -11.91 1.94 -3.95
C TYR A 32 -13.12 1.69 -4.84
N ALA A 33 -13.03 0.74 -5.78
CA ALA A 33 -14.16 0.37 -6.63
C ALA A 33 -15.38 -0.10 -5.81
N ARG A 34 -15.15 -0.93 -4.78
CA ARG A 34 -16.20 -1.39 -3.88
C ARG A 34 -16.86 -0.22 -3.14
N LEU A 35 -16.08 0.67 -2.54
CA LEU A 35 -16.59 1.81 -1.78
C LEU A 35 -17.36 2.81 -2.68
N ALA A 36 -16.86 3.07 -3.88
CA ALA A 36 -17.54 3.92 -4.84
C ALA A 36 -18.90 3.34 -5.27
N ARG A 37 -19.00 2.03 -5.50
CA ARG A 37 -20.29 1.35 -5.75
C ARG A 37 -21.24 1.43 -4.56
N GLN A 38 -20.73 1.14 -3.36
CA GLN A 38 -21.54 1.02 -2.14
C GLN A 38 -22.04 2.36 -1.60
N HIS A 39 -21.23 3.41 -1.70
CA HIS A 39 -21.51 4.68 -1.04
C HIS A 39 -21.78 5.84 -1.99
N LEU A 40 -21.33 5.76 -3.26
CA LEU A 40 -21.48 6.84 -4.24
C LEU A 40 -22.39 6.46 -5.42
N GLY A 41 -22.84 5.20 -5.49
CA GLY A 41 -23.69 4.71 -6.59
C GLY A 41 -23.00 4.58 -7.94
N ILE A 42 -21.66 4.68 -7.98
CA ILE A 42 -20.88 4.61 -9.23
C ILE A 42 -20.69 3.14 -9.61
N GLN A 43 -21.52 2.63 -10.52
CA GLN A 43 -21.48 1.21 -10.92
C GLN A 43 -20.45 0.93 -12.02
N SER A 44 -20.26 1.86 -12.95
CA SER A 44 -19.40 1.73 -14.13
C SER A 44 -17.94 2.08 -13.80
N ILE A 45 -17.27 1.21 -13.05
CA ILE A 45 -15.84 1.34 -12.73
C ILE A 45 -15.07 0.26 -13.48
N ASP A 46 -14.15 0.68 -14.33
CA ASP A 46 -13.15 -0.21 -14.92
C ASP A 46 -12.05 -0.50 -13.88
N GLU A 47 -12.15 -1.66 -13.24
CA GLU A 47 -11.19 -2.09 -12.21
C GLU A 47 -9.79 -2.34 -12.77
N SER A 48 -9.66 -2.68 -14.06
CA SER A 48 -8.36 -2.90 -14.69
C SER A 48 -7.64 -1.57 -14.88
N LEU A 49 -8.35 -0.56 -15.40
CA LEU A 49 -7.83 0.80 -15.55
C LEU A 49 -7.51 1.42 -14.18
N LEU A 50 -8.40 1.26 -13.20
CA LEU A 50 -8.18 1.76 -11.84
C LEU A 50 -6.89 1.18 -11.23
N ARG A 51 -6.65 -0.12 -11.44
CA ARG A 51 -5.44 -0.79 -10.97
C ARG A 51 -4.19 -0.29 -11.70
N SER A 52 -4.24 -0.08 -13.02
CA SER A 52 -3.09 0.46 -13.75
C SER A 52 -2.76 1.88 -13.31
N ASN A 53 -3.79 2.73 -13.14
CA ASN A 53 -3.62 4.11 -12.71
C ASN A 53 -3.05 4.16 -11.29
N PHE A 54 -3.53 3.31 -10.37
CA PHE A 54 -2.97 3.23 -9.03
C PHE A 54 -1.47 2.89 -9.04
N VAL A 55 -1.05 1.92 -9.86
CA VAL A 55 0.37 1.55 -9.97
C VAL A 55 1.19 2.71 -10.55
N GLN A 56 0.66 3.42 -11.55
CA GLN A 56 1.31 4.58 -12.13
C GLN A 56 1.44 5.72 -11.11
N ALA A 57 0.35 6.08 -10.44
CA ALA A 57 0.30 7.10 -9.39
C ALA A 57 1.26 6.78 -8.25
N PHE A 58 1.29 5.54 -7.78
CA PHE A 58 2.20 5.08 -6.74
C PHE A 58 3.67 5.19 -7.16
N ARG A 59 4.00 4.82 -8.41
CA ARG A 59 5.35 4.99 -8.96
C ARG A 59 5.73 6.46 -9.03
N THR A 60 4.86 7.31 -9.57
CA THR A 60 5.07 8.76 -9.65
C THR A 60 5.36 9.34 -8.27
N LEU A 61 4.50 9.07 -7.27
CA LEU A 61 4.67 9.61 -5.92
C LEU A 61 5.87 9.04 -5.17
N ASN A 62 6.27 7.79 -5.43
CA ASN A 62 7.52 7.28 -4.87
C ASN A 62 8.76 7.92 -5.49
N THR A 63 8.68 8.36 -6.75
CA THR A 63 9.76 9.09 -7.41
C THR A 63 9.80 10.55 -6.96
N THR A 64 8.67 11.24 -6.89
CA THR A 64 8.61 12.67 -6.56
C THR A 64 8.59 12.95 -5.06
N HIS A 65 7.99 12.06 -4.26
CA HIS A 65 7.82 12.19 -2.82
C HIS A 65 8.20 10.89 -2.08
N PRO A 66 9.46 10.42 -2.15
CA PRO A 66 9.88 9.15 -1.53
C PRO A 66 9.66 9.15 -0.01
N GLY A 67 9.55 7.94 0.55
CA GLY A 67 9.36 7.78 2.01
C GLY A 67 8.08 8.43 2.51
N TYR A 68 7.01 8.38 1.71
CA TYR A 68 5.70 8.97 2.02
C TYR A 68 5.75 10.49 2.29
N GLY A 69 6.67 11.20 1.63
CA GLY A 69 6.77 12.65 1.74
C GLY A 69 7.73 13.18 2.81
N VAL A 70 8.40 12.31 3.57
CA VAL A 70 9.21 12.69 4.75
C VAL A 70 10.21 13.82 4.49
N ASN A 71 10.79 13.89 3.30
CA ASN A 71 11.79 14.90 2.92
C ASN A 71 11.33 15.84 1.78
N THR A 72 10.04 15.81 1.42
CA THR A 72 9.51 16.57 0.27
C THR A 72 8.34 17.47 0.65
N ASN A 73 8.30 17.88 1.92
CA ASN A 73 7.37 18.88 2.47
C ASN A 73 5.88 18.50 2.35
N ILE A 74 5.56 17.20 2.34
CA ILE A 74 4.19 16.71 2.49
C ILE A 74 4.13 15.64 3.59
N SER A 75 3.03 15.61 4.32
CA SER A 75 2.75 14.56 5.29
C SER A 75 2.41 13.23 4.60
N SER A 76 2.58 12.12 5.32
CA SER A 76 2.15 10.81 4.84
C SER A 76 0.64 10.76 4.50
N ARG A 77 -0.18 11.53 5.23
CA ARG A 77 -1.61 11.67 4.92
C ARG A 77 -1.81 12.34 3.56
N GLN A 78 -1.13 13.45 3.30
CA GLN A 78 -1.18 14.12 1.99
C GLN A 78 -0.66 13.23 0.87
N TRP A 79 0.39 12.45 1.13
CA TRP A 79 0.92 11.47 0.18
C TRP A 79 -0.13 10.45 -0.24
N TRP A 80 -0.85 9.85 0.73
CA TRP A 80 -1.93 8.91 0.43
C TRP A 80 -3.16 9.58 -0.21
N THR A 81 -3.46 10.84 0.13
CA THR A 81 -4.51 11.63 -0.55
C THR A 81 -4.17 11.84 -2.02
N LEU A 82 -2.95 12.31 -2.33
CA LEU A 82 -2.48 12.48 -3.70
C LEU A 82 -2.49 11.15 -4.48
N LEU A 83 -2.18 10.03 -3.82
CA LEU A 83 -2.25 8.73 -4.48
C LEU A 83 -3.68 8.41 -4.95
N ILE A 84 -4.67 8.69 -4.11
CA ILE A 84 -6.09 8.50 -4.47
C ILE A 84 -6.43 9.45 -5.62
N GLU A 85 -6.08 10.74 -5.51
CA GLU A 85 -6.36 11.74 -6.55
C GLU A 85 -5.73 11.39 -7.90
N TYR A 86 -4.50 10.89 -7.93
CA TYR A 86 -3.81 10.53 -9.17
C TYR A 86 -4.25 9.17 -9.73
N THR A 87 -4.98 8.37 -8.95
CA THR A 87 -5.51 7.07 -9.39
C THR A 87 -6.78 7.23 -10.24
N PHE A 88 -7.55 8.30 -10.02
CA PHE A 88 -8.82 8.58 -10.68
C PHE A 88 -8.68 9.71 -11.71
#